data_AF-A0A847GN79-F1
#
_entry.id   AF-A0A847GN79-F1
#
_cell.length_a   1.000
_cell.length_b   1.000
_cell.length_c   1.000
_cell.angle_alpha   90.00
_cell.angle_beta   90.00
_cell.angle_gamma   90.00
#
_symmetry.space_group_name_H-M   'P 1'
#
loop_
_entity.id
_entity.type
_entity.pdbx_description
1 polymer ?
#
loop_
_entity_poly.entity_id
_entity_poly.type
_entity_poly.pdbx_seq_one_letter_code
_entity_poly.pdbx_strand_id
1 'polypeptide(L)'
;MIDMRNEHLVTLAEGARNVPPSGVAVSTLWRWKTKGVRGVRLEAALIGGRWYTSAEAIERFFAALAAKAGQEVATPTESAARKARIARAERRLSRMGV
;
A
#
# COMPACT_ATOMS: atom_id res chain seq x y z
N MET A 1 9.97 14.70 -2.05
CA MET A 1 11.42 14.52 -1.81
C MET A 1 11.66 14.93 -0.37
N ILE A 2 12.43 14.16 0.39
CA ILE A 2 12.68 14.44 1.82
C ILE A 2 13.47 15.74 1.99
N ASP A 3 12.94 16.66 2.78
CA ASP A 3 13.68 17.84 3.26
C ASP A 3 14.48 17.50 4.52
N MET A 4 15.79 17.35 4.36
CA MET A 4 16.70 16.98 5.45
C MET A 4 16.83 18.02 6.56
N ARG A 5 16.43 19.28 6.32
CA ARG A 5 16.59 20.37 7.30
C ARG A 5 15.41 20.50 8.23
N ASN A 6 14.22 20.11 7.77
CA ASN A 6 12.96 20.38 8.45
C ASN A 6 12.17 19.11 8.81
N GLU A 7 12.49 17.96 8.21
CA GLU A 7 11.78 16.71 8.48
C GLU A 7 12.47 15.85 9.54
N HIS A 8 11.68 15.04 10.25
CA HIS A 8 12.18 14.16 11.30
C HIS A 8 12.70 12.85 10.70
N LEU A 9 14.00 12.84 10.37
CA LEU A 9 14.66 11.68 9.79
C LEU A 9 14.71 10.50 10.76
N VAL A 10 14.33 9.33 10.26
CA VAL A 10 14.37 8.04 10.96
C VAL A 10 14.94 6.98 10.02
N THR A 11 15.66 6.01 10.57
CA THR A 11 16.05 4.83 9.79
C THR A 11 14.81 4.07 9.33
N LEU A 12 14.93 3.23 8.29
CA LEU A 12 13.80 2.37 7.89
C LEU A 12 13.34 1.43 9.01
N ALA A 13 14.22 1.04 9.95
CA ALA A 13 13.84 0.20 11.09
C ALA A 13 13.05 0.97 12.16
N GLU A 14 13.41 2.23 12.43
CA GLU A 14 12.66 3.11 13.32
C GLU A 14 11.33 3.51 12.70
N GLY A 15 11.34 3.95 11.44
CA GLY A 15 10.13 4.29 10.71
C GLY A 15 9.13 3.15 10.70
N ALA A 16 9.58 1.90 10.54
CA ALA A 16 8.73 0.72 10.57
C ALA A 16 7.99 0.54 11.91
N ARG A 17 8.64 0.86 13.03
CA ARG A 17 8.01 0.82 14.36
C ARG A 17 7.03 1.97 14.58
N ASN A 18 7.27 3.11 13.95
CA ASN A 18 6.45 4.30 14.09
C ASN A 18 5.18 4.30 13.22
N VAL A 19 5.01 3.31 12.33
CA VAL A 19 3.79 3.19 11.52
C VAL A 19 2.61 2.78 12.42
N PRO A 20 1.53 3.57 12.51
CA PRO A 20 0.36 3.18 13.30
C PRO A 20 -0.43 2.02 12.65
N PRO A 21 -1.20 1.24 13.43
CA PRO A 21 -1.38 1.35 14.89
C PRO A 21 -0.31 0.60 15.72
N SER A 22 0.42 -0.36 15.14
CA SER A 22 1.30 -1.28 15.88
C SER A 22 2.68 -1.51 15.24
N GLY A 23 3.06 -0.68 14.27
CA GLY A 23 4.25 -0.87 13.46
C GLY A 23 4.04 -1.87 12.32
N VAL A 24 5.05 -1.98 11.46
CA VAL A 24 5.15 -2.98 10.39
C VAL A 24 6.54 -3.60 10.41
N ALA A 25 6.70 -4.73 9.71
CA ALA A 25 8.03 -5.30 9.51
C ALA A 25 8.93 -4.35 8.70
N VAL A 26 10.23 -4.30 9.02
CA VAL A 26 11.19 -3.44 8.30
C VAL A 26 11.26 -3.76 6.80
N SER A 27 11.06 -5.03 6.42
CA SER A 27 11.00 -5.47 5.03
C SER A 27 9.86 -4.81 4.24
N THR A 28 8.78 -4.40 4.92
CA THR A 28 7.67 -3.66 4.32
C THR A 28 8.10 -2.26 3.88
N LEU A 29 8.83 -1.52 4.71
CA LEU A 29 9.36 -0.21 4.33
C LEU A 29 10.38 -0.32 3.20
N TRP A 30 11.25 -1.34 3.25
CA TRP A 30 12.17 -1.64 2.13
C TRP A 30 11.42 -1.88 0.83
N ARG A 31 10.34 -2.67 0.87
CA ARG A 31 9.49 -2.91 -0.30
C ARG A 31 8.82 -1.63 -0.79
N TRP A 32 8.27 -0.81 0.11
CA TRP A 32 7.65 0.47 -0.27
C TRP A 32 8.64 1.45 -0.89
N LYS A 33 9.88 1.49 -0.39
CA LYS A 33 10.96 2.28 -0.95
C LYS A 33 11.41 1.77 -2.32
N THR A 34 11.52 0.45 -2.51
CA THR A 34 12.16 -0.16 -3.70
C THR A 34 11.19 -0.52 -4.82
N LYS A 35 9.97 -0.92 -4.50
CA LYS A 35 8.92 -1.32 -5.45
C LYS A 35 7.70 -0.41 -5.36
N GLY A 36 7.41 0.11 -4.17
CA GLY A 36 6.16 0.82 -3.92
C GLY A 36 4.97 -0.12 -3.78
N VAL A 37 3.79 0.47 -3.66
CA VAL A 37 2.50 -0.22 -3.65
C VAL A 37 1.47 0.70 -4.29
N ARG A 38 0.60 0.17 -5.15
CA ARG A 38 -0.40 0.96 -5.92
C ARG A 38 0.22 2.13 -6.70
N GLY A 39 1.43 1.95 -7.24
CA GLY A 39 2.17 2.98 -7.97
C GLY A 39 2.76 4.10 -7.10
N VAL A 40 2.57 4.06 -5.78
CA VAL A 40 3.15 5.03 -4.82
C VAL A 40 4.39 4.41 -4.18
N ARG A 41 5.47 5.18 -4.08
CA ARG A 41 6.73 4.75 -3.46
C ARG A 41 7.03 5.60 -2.24
N LEU A 42 7.57 4.98 -1.20
CA LEU A 42 8.02 5.70 -0.01
C LEU A 42 9.28 6.49 -0.34
N GLU A 43 9.29 7.77 0.03
CA GLU A 43 10.47 8.62 -0.12
C GLU A 43 11.55 8.17 0.87
N ALA A 44 12.80 8.09 0.42
CA ALA A 44 13.93 7.73 1.26
C ALA A 44 15.22 8.32 0.70
N ALA A 45 16.14 8.68 1.59
CA ALA A 45 17.47 9.19 1.28
C ALA A 45 18.56 8.23 1.77
N LEU A 46 19.63 8.11 0.99
CA LEU A 46 20.84 7.37 1.40
C LEU A 46 21.81 8.36 2.04
N ILE A 47 22.10 8.19 3.33
CA ILE A 47 22.96 9.08 4.13
C ILE A 47 24.01 8.21 4.81
N GLY A 48 25.29 8.44 4.50
CA GLY A 48 26.39 7.67 5.10
C GLY A 48 26.25 6.15 4.91
N GLY A 49 25.71 5.69 3.77
CA GLY A 49 25.50 4.27 3.48
C GLY A 49 24.26 3.63 4.12
N ARG A 50 23.45 4.39 4.88
CA ARG A 50 22.21 3.90 5.49
C ARG A 50 21.00 4.62 4.89
N TRP A 51 19.88 3.90 4.78
CA TRP A 51 18.64 4.46 4.26
C TRP A 51 17.81 5.08 5.38
N TYR A 52 17.38 6.31 5.14
CA TYR A 52 16.51 7.09 6.00
C TYR A 52 15.23 7.44 5.28
N THR A 53 14.14 7.47 6.02
CA THR A 53 12.88 8.13 5.65
C THR A 53 12.64 9.24 6.67
N SER A 54 11.54 9.97 6.53
CA SER A 54 11.03 10.83 7.60
C SER A 54 9.63 10.42 8.03
N ALA A 55 9.18 10.90 9.18
CA ALA A 55 7.79 10.73 9.63
C ALA A 55 6.81 11.38 8.63
N GLU A 56 7.16 12.55 8.14
CA GLU A 56 6.41 13.33 7.16
C GLU A 56 6.34 12.61 5.81
N ALA A 57 7.42 11.95 5.37
CA ALA A 57 7.41 11.13 4.16
C ALA A 57 6.48 9.91 4.29
N ILE A 58 6.42 9.29 5.47
CA ILE A 58 5.49 8.19 5.76
C ILE A 58 4.03 8.69 5.69
N GLU A 59 3.75 9.85 6.27
CA GLU A 59 2.43 10.48 6.20
C GLU A 59 2.03 10.79 4.76
N ARG A 60 2.90 11.46 3.99
CA ARG A 60 2.68 11.75 2.56
C ARG A 60 2.46 10.46 1.75
N PHE A 61 3.21 9.41 2.06
CA PHE A 61 3.06 8.10 1.42
C PHE A 61 1.67 7.52 1.65
N PHE A 62 1.17 7.51 2.89
CA PHE A 62 -0.18 7.03 3.20
C PHE A 62 -1.28 7.92 2.61
N ALA A 63 -1.11 9.24 2.62
CA ALA A 63 -2.03 10.16 1.98
C ALA A 63 -2.15 9.90 0.47
N ALA A 64 -1.02 9.68 -0.21
CA ALA A 64 -0.99 9.30 -1.62
C ALA A 64 -1.63 7.93 -1.87
N LEU A 65 -1.42 6.95 -0.99
CA LEU A 65 -2.10 5.64 -1.07
C LEU A 65 -3.61 5.76 -0.90
N ALA A 66 -4.06 6.58 0.05
CA ALA A 66 -5.48 6.83 0.27
C ALA A 66 -6.11 7.53 -0.95
N ALA A 67 -5.43 8.52 -1.52
CA ALA A 67 -5.88 9.18 -2.75
C ALA A 67 -5.99 8.17 -3.91
N LYS A 68 -5.03 7.25 -4.05
CA LYS A 68 -5.12 6.18 -5.07
C LYS A 68 -6.22 5.15 -4.78
N ALA A 69 -6.46 4.82 -3.52
CA ALA A 69 -7.57 3.94 -3.12
C ALA A 69 -8.93 4.58 -3.42
N GLY A 70 -9.06 5.89 -3.19
CA GLY A 70 -10.29 6.65 -3.48
C GLY A 70 -10.50 6.93 -4.96
N GLN A 71 -9.42 7.00 -5.76
CA GLN A 71 -9.48 7.08 -7.23
C GLN A 71 -9.86 5.75 -7.90
N GLU A 72 -9.77 4.62 -7.18
CA GLU A 72 -10.34 3.33 -7.57
C GLU A 72 -11.89 3.35 -7.43
N VAL A 73 -12.56 4.37 -7.98
CA VAL A 73 -13.99 4.27 -8.23
C VAL A 73 -14.20 3.39 -9.46
N ALA A 74 -14.75 2.21 -9.19
CA ALA A 74 -15.48 1.32 -10.09
C ALA A 74 -14.74 0.68 -11.28
N THR A 75 -14.05 -0.42 -10.98
CA THR A 75 -14.49 -1.71 -11.54
C THR A 75 -14.54 -2.69 -10.39
N PRO A 76 -15.67 -3.39 -10.15
CA PRO A 76 -15.63 -4.55 -9.27
C PRO A 76 -14.61 -5.51 -9.88
N THR A 77 -13.44 -5.65 -9.26
CA THR A 77 -12.57 -6.77 -9.58
C THR A 77 -13.34 -8.00 -9.17
N GLU A 78 -13.96 -8.69 -10.14
CA GLU A 78 -14.65 -9.94 -9.89
C GLU A 78 -13.64 -10.89 -9.27
N SER A 79 -13.74 -11.10 -7.96
CA SER A 79 -12.95 -12.14 -7.32
C SER A 79 -13.29 -13.47 -7.98
N ALA A 80 -12.30 -14.35 -8.16
CA ALA A 80 -12.54 -15.68 -8.70
C ALA A 80 -13.68 -16.41 -7.94
N ALA A 81 -13.81 -16.15 -6.64
CA ALA A 81 -14.92 -16.60 -5.80
C ALA A 81 -16.28 -16.02 -6.20
N ARG A 82 -16.37 -14.72 -6.55
CA ARG A 82 -17.58 -14.09 -7.05
C ARG A 82 -17.98 -14.65 -8.41
N LYS A 83 -17.02 -14.79 -9.34
CA LYS A 83 -17.23 -15.37 -10.67
C LYS A 83 -17.71 -16.82 -10.57
N ALA A 84 -17.10 -17.62 -9.70
CA ALA A 84 -17.54 -19.00 -9.44
C ALA A 84 -18.95 -19.07 -8.82
N ARG A 85 -19.31 -18.12 -7.95
CA ARG A 85 -20.67 -18.01 -7.38
C ARG A 85 -21.71 -17.70 -8.45
N ILE A 86 -21.42 -16.74 -9.33
CA ILE A 86 -22.30 -16.37 -10.45
C ILE A 86 -22.47 -17.57 -11.39
N ALA A 87 -21.36 -18.19 -11.83
CA ALA A 87 -21.40 -19.37 -12.70
C ALA A 87 -22.10 -20.58 -12.06
N ARG A 88 -22.07 -20.72 -10.73
CA ARG A 88 -22.82 -21.77 -10.02
C ARG A 88 -24.31 -21.44 -9.94
N ALA A 89 -24.66 -20.17 -9.76
CA ALA A 89 -26.05 -19.70 -9.78
C ALA A 89 -26.67 -19.86 -11.18
N GLU A 90 -25.96 -19.48 -12.24
CA GLU A 90 -26.37 -19.65 -13.63
C GLU A 90 -26.59 -21.14 -13.99
N ARG A 91 -25.68 -22.02 -13.58
CA ARG A 91 -25.86 -23.47 -13.74
C ARG A 91 -27.07 -24.02 -12.99
N ARG A 92 -27.42 -23.42 -11.85
CA ARG A 92 -28.59 -23.81 -11.07
C ARG A 92 -29.88 -23.32 -11.73
N LEU A 93 -29.91 -22.09 -12.25
CA LEU A 93 -31.02 -21.55 -13.03
C LEU A 93 -31.27 -22.39 -14.29
N SER A 94 -30.20 -22.65 -15.07
CA SER A 94 -30.30 -23.45 -16.29
C SER A 94 -30.82 -24.88 -16.03
N ARG A 95 -30.45 -25.49 -14.90
CA ARG A 95 -30.99 -26.80 -14.49
C ARG A 95 -32.46 -26.72 -14.03
N MET A 96 -32.89 -25.58 -13.50
CA MET A 96 -34.27 -25.34 -13.06
C MET A 96 -35.19 -24.89 -14.19
N GLY A 97 -34.66 -24.60 -15.38
CA GLY A 97 -35.46 -24.28 -16.58
C GLY A 97 -36.15 -22.91 -16.52
N VAL A 98 -35.60 -21.97 -15.74
CA VAL A 98 -36.06 -20.57 -15.62
C VAL A 98 -34.93 -19.63 -16.00
#